data_AF-A0A8B3FIG3-F1
#
_entry.id   AF-A0A8B3FIG3-F1
#
_cell.length_a   1.000
_cell.length_b   1.000
_cell.length_c   1.000
_cell.angle_alpha   90.00
_cell.angle_beta   90.00
_cell.angle_gamma   90.00
#
_symmetry.space_group_name_H-M   'P 1'
#
loop_
_entity.id
_entity.type
_entity.pdbx_description
1 polymer ?
#
loop_
_entity_poly.entity_id
_entity_poly.type
_entity_poly.pdbx_seq_one_letter_code
_entity_poly.pdbx_strand_id
1 'polypeptide(L)'
;MKEMFLCSDKLDKYQSMGENGQAVHISALQLRETLRLRKQHAIADTLAIPQINEHGNRIDWYAPFSGDIIPWSAATDSERQSALNQLEVSQAALRQLSEEQCRNTQPEQRLFGQLLEKALQFPDQQHVWLVGGKPIISFWGFVNAQHQVRLDPLDCLRPVAPLIPTVTTTATTSAPSATTDASINAPVRRGARRFLPAWLCWLLPLLLLLLLALLLLRGCVPGITIPIPGFSMKGPELPAINLNTPELPLVSSVTEGTSLAVTESSVSSVSGSISTAISANAGSEKSDPPLLGTSLPEVTSPIPAPTIAPAPSLSTASEAINSASETRTPLSLPPEALAQGSTAFLNGLWHAGAGIQDQRTGKPLSLSYQIKGGEGEVQMVRGDGVSCKGAVNAQTRSGQLTINNQGEAQCTDGSVYQMPEIICMPGAKNIADCKGRYDANTLFPISMKQEASN
;
A
#
# COMPACT_ATOMS: atom_id res chain seq x y z
N MET A 1 -6.18 22.30 3.77
CA MET A 1 -6.76 22.37 2.41
C MET A 1 -8.00 21.48 2.40
N LYS A 2 -9.08 21.90 1.75
CA LYS A 2 -10.29 21.08 1.62
C LYS A 2 -10.06 20.10 0.46
N GLU A 3 -9.85 18.83 0.76
CA GLU A 3 -9.73 17.78 -0.24
C GLU A 3 -11.08 17.66 -0.98
N MET A 4 -11.04 17.61 -2.31
CA MET A 4 -12.26 17.57 -3.13
C MET A 4 -12.54 16.13 -3.57
N PHE A 5 -13.65 15.58 -3.13
CA PHE A 5 -14.06 14.21 -3.45
C PHE A 5 -14.35 14.06 -4.95
N LEU A 6 -13.80 13.02 -5.57
CA LEU A 6 -14.03 12.66 -6.97
C LEU A 6 -14.97 11.45 -7.07
N CYS A 7 -14.57 10.32 -6.48
CA CYS A 7 -15.32 9.07 -6.57
C CYS A 7 -14.97 8.08 -5.46
N SER A 8 -15.80 7.05 -5.32
CA SER A 8 -15.61 5.92 -4.41
C SER A 8 -16.13 4.65 -5.06
N ASP A 9 -15.35 3.57 -5.03
CA ASP A 9 -15.84 2.24 -5.44
C ASP A 9 -15.19 1.11 -4.62
N LYS A 10 -15.80 -0.06 -4.67
CA LYS A 10 -15.28 -1.30 -4.07
C LYS A 10 -14.11 -1.84 -4.89
N LEU A 11 -13.15 -2.45 -4.20
CA LEU A 11 -11.93 -3.01 -4.80
C LEU A 11 -12.14 -4.38 -5.48
N ASP A 12 -13.27 -5.04 -5.27
CA ASP A 12 -13.57 -6.38 -5.80
C ASP A 12 -13.62 -6.45 -7.35
N LYS A 13 -13.91 -5.32 -8.00
CA LYS A 13 -13.92 -5.19 -9.47
C LYS A 13 -12.53 -4.94 -10.07
N TYR A 14 -11.55 -4.57 -9.25
CA TYR A 14 -10.25 -4.11 -9.72
C TYR A 14 -9.13 -5.04 -9.29
N GLN A 15 -8.11 -5.16 -10.13
CA GLN A 15 -6.86 -5.79 -9.78
C GLN A 15 -5.84 -4.70 -9.48
N SER A 16 -5.34 -4.68 -8.24
CA SER A 16 -4.25 -3.78 -7.87
C SER A 16 -2.96 -4.20 -8.57
N MET A 17 -2.25 -3.21 -9.09
CA MET A 17 -0.89 -3.37 -9.56
C MET A 17 0.08 -3.10 -8.43
N GLY A 18 1.28 -3.65 -8.54
CA GLY A 18 2.30 -3.57 -7.52
C GLY A 18 3.55 -4.34 -7.92
N GLU A 19 4.56 -4.25 -7.08
CA GLU A 19 5.86 -4.90 -7.28
C GLU A 19 6.32 -5.47 -5.94
N ASN A 20 6.83 -6.72 -5.93
CA ASN A 20 7.31 -7.38 -4.70
C ASN A 20 6.32 -7.39 -3.53
N GLY A 21 5.02 -7.54 -3.80
CA GLY A 21 3.96 -7.54 -2.78
C GLY A 21 3.55 -6.14 -2.31
N GLN A 22 4.22 -5.07 -2.78
CA GLN A 22 3.85 -3.70 -2.49
C GLN A 22 2.91 -3.16 -3.57
N ALA A 23 1.64 -2.96 -3.19
CA ALA A 23 0.64 -2.40 -4.08
C ALA A 23 0.86 -0.89 -4.31
N VAL A 24 0.61 -0.43 -5.54
CA VAL A 24 0.77 0.98 -5.92
C VAL A 24 -0.10 1.90 -5.05
N HIS A 25 -1.37 1.53 -4.85
CA HIS A 25 -2.32 2.32 -4.08
C HIS A 25 -1.97 2.43 -2.59
N ILE A 26 -1.29 1.41 -2.02
CA ILE A 26 -0.77 1.44 -0.65
C ILE A 26 0.40 2.43 -0.52
N SER A 27 1.22 2.52 -1.56
CA SER A 27 2.40 3.41 -1.60
C SER A 27 2.09 4.79 -2.18
N ALA A 28 0.81 5.08 -2.43
CA ALA A 28 0.41 6.18 -3.27
C ALA A 28 0.82 7.55 -2.72
N LEU A 29 0.69 7.75 -1.41
CA LEU A 29 1.11 8.99 -0.76
C LEU A 29 2.62 9.21 -0.90
N GLN A 30 3.42 8.16 -0.69
CA GLN A 30 4.87 8.21 -0.83
C GLN A 30 5.29 8.48 -2.28
N LEU A 31 4.65 7.83 -3.25
CA LEU A 31 4.92 8.05 -4.67
C LEU A 31 4.65 9.51 -5.06
N ARG A 32 3.49 10.04 -4.67
CA ARG A 32 3.09 11.42 -4.95
C ARG A 32 4.01 12.42 -4.27
N GLU A 33 4.36 12.21 -3.00
CA GLU A 33 5.26 13.12 -2.29
C GLU A 33 6.68 13.09 -2.88
N THR A 34 7.18 11.91 -3.25
CA THR A 34 8.48 11.79 -3.93
C THR A 34 8.50 12.55 -5.26
N LEU A 35 7.41 12.49 -6.03
CA LEU A 35 7.26 13.30 -7.25
C LEU A 35 7.30 14.80 -6.94
N ARG A 36 6.61 15.26 -5.89
CA ARG A 36 6.65 16.69 -5.47
C ARG A 36 8.06 17.12 -5.07
N LEU A 37 8.76 16.34 -4.25
CA LEU A 37 10.13 16.64 -3.82
C LEU A 37 11.12 16.68 -5.00
N ARG A 38 10.85 15.90 -6.05
CA ARG A 38 11.62 15.90 -7.30
C ARG A 38 11.18 16.96 -8.31
N LYS A 39 10.38 17.94 -7.87
CA LYS A 39 9.84 19.03 -8.71
C LYS A 39 8.94 18.57 -9.87
N GLN A 40 8.38 17.36 -9.77
CA GLN A 40 7.42 16.79 -10.72
C GLN A 40 5.99 17.09 -10.30
N HIS A 41 5.70 18.36 -9.96
CA HIS A 41 4.38 18.77 -9.45
C HIS A 41 3.27 18.51 -10.45
N ALA A 42 3.49 18.77 -11.73
CA ALA A 42 2.50 18.52 -12.77
C ALA A 42 2.03 17.06 -12.77
N ILE A 43 2.95 16.11 -12.60
CA ILE A 43 2.62 14.68 -12.54
C ILE A 43 1.96 14.31 -11.21
N ALA A 44 2.48 14.82 -10.08
CA ALA A 44 1.87 14.56 -8.77
C ALA A 44 0.42 15.08 -8.67
N ASP A 45 0.13 16.16 -9.39
CA ASP A 45 -1.17 16.81 -9.45
C ASP A 45 -2.15 16.07 -10.40
N THR A 46 -1.68 15.27 -11.37
CA THR A 46 -2.57 14.40 -12.17
C THR A 46 -2.98 13.12 -11.44
N LEU A 47 -2.31 12.77 -10.34
CA LEU A 47 -2.61 11.58 -9.54
C LEU A 47 -3.53 11.94 -8.38
N ALA A 48 -4.75 11.39 -8.37
CA ALA A 48 -5.69 11.56 -7.27
C ALA A 48 -5.13 10.97 -5.96
N ILE A 49 -5.64 11.45 -4.83
CA ILE A 49 -5.27 11.00 -3.48
C ILE A 49 -6.19 9.83 -3.08
N PRO A 50 -5.66 8.61 -2.93
CA PRO A 50 -6.47 7.50 -2.42
C PRO A 50 -6.62 7.55 -0.90
N GLN A 51 -7.81 7.25 -0.42
CA GLN A 51 -8.15 7.04 0.98
C GLN A 51 -8.88 5.70 1.10
N ILE A 52 -8.22 4.69 1.65
CA ILE A 52 -8.81 3.37 1.83
C ILE A 52 -9.75 3.41 3.04
N ASN A 53 -10.92 2.81 2.90
CA ASN A 53 -11.86 2.71 4.02
C ASN A 53 -11.37 1.72 5.09
N GLU A 54 -11.96 1.78 6.29
CA GLU A 54 -11.57 0.89 7.40
C GLU A 54 -11.70 -0.61 7.08
N HIS A 55 -12.56 -0.99 6.14
CA HIS A 55 -12.72 -2.40 5.79
C HIS A 55 -11.69 -2.88 4.75
N GLY A 56 -10.85 -1.98 4.23
CA GLY A 56 -9.90 -2.29 3.17
C GLY A 56 -10.54 -2.73 1.85
N ASN A 57 -11.85 -2.57 1.70
CA ASN A 57 -12.62 -3.11 0.57
C ASN A 57 -13.16 -2.04 -0.38
N ARG A 58 -12.97 -0.75 -0.03
CA ARG A 58 -13.36 0.42 -0.80
C ARG A 58 -12.29 1.48 -0.69
N ILE A 59 -12.16 2.27 -1.75
CA ILE A 59 -11.21 3.35 -1.84
C ILE A 59 -11.93 4.61 -2.32
N ASP A 60 -11.73 5.70 -1.59
CA ASP A 60 -12.22 7.02 -1.93
C ASP A 60 -11.08 7.82 -2.58
N TRP A 61 -11.38 8.55 -3.64
CA TRP A 61 -10.38 9.32 -4.40
C TRP A 61 -10.69 10.80 -4.34
N TYR A 62 -9.66 11.60 -4.06
CA TYR A 62 -9.76 13.05 -3.92
C TYR A 62 -8.83 13.77 -4.88
N ALA A 63 -9.24 14.94 -5.35
CA ALA A 63 -8.38 15.84 -6.11
C ALA A 63 -7.34 16.50 -5.20
N PRO A 64 -6.10 16.70 -5.69
CA PRO A 64 -5.04 17.33 -4.90
C PRO A 64 -5.15 18.84 -4.77
N PHE A 65 -6.02 19.47 -5.55
CA PHE A 65 -6.30 20.90 -5.53
C PHE A 65 -7.80 21.15 -5.76
N SER A 66 -8.24 22.36 -5.46
CA SER A 66 -9.64 22.76 -5.60
C SER A 66 -9.95 23.31 -7.00
N GLY A 67 -11.18 23.10 -7.48
CA GLY A 67 -11.69 23.63 -8.75
C GLY A 67 -13.00 22.94 -9.14
N ASP A 68 -13.61 23.38 -10.24
CA ASP A 68 -14.83 22.75 -10.77
C ASP A 68 -14.52 21.33 -11.25
N ILE A 69 -15.28 20.35 -10.75
CA ILE A 69 -15.10 18.93 -11.09
C ILE A 69 -16.01 18.56 -12.26
N ILE A 70 -15.41 18.08 -13.34
CA ILE A 70 -16.12 17.61 -14.53
C ILE A 70 -15.63 16.17 -14.82
N PRO A 71 -16.49 15.15 -14.80
CA PRO A 71 -16.09 13.80 -15.24
C PRO A 71 -15.78 13.81 -16.73
N TRP A 72 -14.85 12.96 -17.19
CA TRP A 72 -14.45 12.87 -18.60
C TRP A 72 -15.63 12.72 -19.57
N SER A 73 -16.66 11.95 -19.17
CA SER A 73 -17.89 11.74 -19.94
C SER A 73 -18.74 13.00 -20.12
N ALA A 74 -18.61 14.00 -19.25
CA ALA A 74 -19.34 15.26 -19.32
C ALA A 74 -18.52 16.43 -19.90
N ALA A 75 -17.20 16.26 -20.08
CA ALA A 75 -16.33 17.27 -20.68
C ALA A 75 -16.62 17.46 -22.17
N THR A 76 -16.46 18.69 -22.66
CA THR A 76 -16.52 19.01 -24.08
C THR A 76 -15.33 18.42 -24.85
N ASP A 77 -15.44 18.26 -26.17
CA ASP A 77 -14.35 17.68 -26.96
C ASP A 77 -13.07 18.53 -26.93
N SER A 78 -13.21 19.86 -26.85
CA SER A 78 -12.05 20.76 -26.69
C SER A 78 -11.36 20.57 -25.33
N GLU A 79 -12.14 20.42 -24.25
CA GLU A 79 -11.60 20.15 -22.91
C GLU A 79 -10.93 18.77 -22.86
N ARG A 80 -11.54 17.74 -23.46
CA ARG A 80 -10.97 16.40 -23.59
C ARG A 80 -9.65 16.43 -24.35
N GLN A 81 -9.58 17.13 -25.48
CA GLN A 81 -8.35 17.20 -26.26
C GLN A 81 -7.23 17.92 -25.49
N SER A 82 -7.55 19.03 -24.82
CA SER A 82 -6.58 19.74 -23.98
C SER A 82 -6.08 18.87 -22.82
N ALA A 83 -7.00 18.18 -22.14
CA ALA A 83 -6.69 17.27 -21.04
C ALA A 83 -5.87 16.06 -21.50
N LEU A 84 -6.19 15.49 -22.66
CA LEU A 84 -5.44 14.39 -23.24
C LEU A 84 -3.99 14.79 -23.55
N ASN A 85 -3.77 15.95 -24.16
CA ASN A 85 -2.43 16.46 -24.42
C ASN A 85 -1.61 16.63 -23.12
N GLN A 86 -2.25 17.14 -22.04
CA GLN A 86 -1.61 17.27 -20.73
C GLN A 86 -1.25 15.90 -20.13
N LEU A 87 -2.14 14.90 -20.27
CA LEU A 87 -1.90 13.54 -19.81
C LEU A 87 -0.77 12.87 -20.59
N GLU A 88 -0.70 13.03 -21.92
CA GLU A 88 0.36 12.47 -22.75
C GLU A 88 1.74 13.01 -22.36
N VAL A 89 1.85 14.32 -22.13
CA VAL A 89 3.09 14.94 -21.62
C VAL A 89 3.47 14.38 -20.25
N SER A 90 2.50 14.30 -19.33
CA SER A 90 2.74 13.79 -17.97
C SER A 90 3.15 12.31 -17.98
N GLN A 91 2.52 11.51 -18.85
CA GLN A 91 2.80 10.09 -19.00
C GLN A 91 4.19 9.83 -19.58
N ALA A 92 4.59 10.60 -20.59
CA ALA A 92 5.93 10.53 -21.17
C ALA A 92 7.01 10.86 -20.12
N ALA A 93 6.82 11.95 -19.37
CA ALA A 93 7.73 12.34 -18.30
C ALA A 93 7.82 11.28 -17.19
N LEU A 94 6.68 10.67 -16.79
CA LEU A 94 6.68 9.63 -15.77
C LEU A 94 7.34 8.33 -16.25
N ARG A 95 7.17 7.94 -17.52
CA ARG A 95 7.90 6.80 -18.11
C ARG A 95 9.41 7.02 -18.08
N GLN A 96 9.88 8.20 -18.51
CA GLN A 96 11.31 8.53 -18.48
C GLN A 96 11.87 8.45 -17.06
N LEU A 97 11.15 9.03 -16.08
CA LEU A 97 11.55 8.97 -14.68
C LEU A 97 11.61 7.53 -14.18
N SER A 98 10.59 6.72 -14.48
CA SER A 98 10.55 5.30 -14.13
C SER A 98 11.77 4.55 -14.66
N GLU A 99 12.10 4.70 -15.94
CA GLU A 99 13.26 4.05 -16.57
C GLU A 99 14.60 4.46 -15.93
N GLU A 100 14.76 5.74 -15.62
CA GLU A 100 15.94 6.25 -14.93
C GLU A 100 16.09 5.61 -13.55
N GLN A 101 15.00 5.52 -12.79
CA GLN A 101 15.00 4.95 -11.44
C GLN A 101 15.23 3.44 -11.46
N CYS A 102 14.68 2.72 -12.44
CA CYS A 102 14.91 1.29 -12.63
C CYS A 102 16.38 0.94 -12.90
N ARG A 103 17.14 1.84 -13.53
CA ARG A 103 18.58 1.65 -13.81
C ARG A 103 19.47 1.95 -12.60
N ASN A 104 18.92 2.47 -11.51
CA ASN A 104 19.69 2.78 -10.33
C ASN A 104 20.22 1.50 -9.64
N THR A 105 21.38 1.61 -8.99
CA THR A 105 21.99 0.51 -8.22
C THR A 105 21.33 0.31 -6.86
N GLN A 106 20.76 1.37 -6.28
CA GLN A 106 20.05 1.32 -5.00
C GLN A 106 18.70 0.61 -5.14
N PRO A 107 18.41 -0.41 -4.30
CA PRO A 107 17.21 -1.23 -4.43
C PRO A 107 15.92 -0.43 -4.23
N GLU A 108 15.90 0.52 -3.29
CA GLU A 108 14.73 1.36 -3.02
C GLU A 108 14.38 2.27 -4.22
N GLN A 109 15.40 2.83 -4.87
CA GLN A 109 15.20 3.66 -6.06
C GLN A 109 14.70 2.82 -7.24
N ARG A 110 15.23 1.61 -7.39
CA ARG A 110 14.75 0.67 -8.41
C ARG A 110 13.29 0.27 -8.18
N LEU A 111 12.92 -0.05 -6.94
CA LEU A 111 11.54 -0.36 -6.56
C LEU A 111 10.62 0.81 -6.83
N PHE A 112 11.04 2.04 -6.50
CA PHE A 112 10.29 3.25 -6.83
C PHE A 112 10.04 3.38 -8.33
N GLY A 113 11.06 3.14 -9.17
CA GLY A 113 10.90 3.10 -10.62
C GLY A 113 9.88 2.06 -11.07
N GLN A 114 9.98 0.83 -10.58
CA GLN A 114 9.05 -0.25 -10.92
C GLN A 114 7.61 0.09 -10.52
N LEU A 115 7.40 0.67 -9.32
CA LEU A 115 6.08 1.11 -8.86
C LEU A 115 5.52 2.26 -9.72
N LEU A 116 6.36 3.20 -10.17
CA LEU A 116 5.94 4.28 -11.07
C LEU A 116 5.45 3.75 -12.43
N GLU A 117 6.13 2.74 -12.98
CA GLU A 117 5.69 2.09 -14.22
C GLU A 117 4.27 1.53 -14.08
N LYS A 118 3.96 0.92 -12.93
CA LYS A 118 2.62 0.38 -12.63
C LYS A 118 1.60 1.48 -12.31
N ALA A 119 2.03 2.60 -11.73
CA ALA A 119 1.18 3.75 -11.44
C ALA A 119 0.58 4.41 -12.68
N LEU A 120 1.16 4.19 -13.87
CA LEU A 120 0.65 4.70 -15.14
C LEU A 120 -0.67 4.08 -15.61
N GLN A 121 -1.06 2.94 -15.03
CA GLN A 121 -2.24 2.19 -15.45
C GLN A 121 -3.48 2.63 -14.69
N PHE A 122 -4.62 2.63 -15.36
CA PHE A 122 -5.93 2.91 -14.78
C PHE A 122 -7.03 2.17 -15.56
N PRO A 123 -8.24 1.95 -14.98
CA PRO A 123 -9.20 0.99 -15.52
C PRO A 123 -9.86 1.38 -16.84
N ASP A 124 -10.26 2.65 -17.02
CA ASP A 124 -10.90 3.21 -18.24
C ASP A 124 -11.19 4.72 -18.11
N GLN A 125 -11.88 5.29 -19.10
CA GLN A 125 -12.24 6.71 -19.15
C GLN A 125 -13.10 7.20 -17.97
N GLN A 126 -13.85 6.33 -17.30
CA GLN A 126 -14.73 6.74 -16.18
C GLN A 126 -13.94 7.20 -14.95
N HIS A 127 -12.64 6.88 -14.93
CA HIS A 127 -11.74 7.18 -13.84
C HIS A 127 -10.93 8.46 -14.07
N VAL A 128 -11.22 9.23 -15.13
CA VAL A 128 -10.57 10.49 -15.46
C VAL A 128 -11.51 11.66 -15.21
N TRP A 129 -10.99 12.69 -14.55
CA TRP A 129 -11.70 13.88 -14.11
C TRP A 129 -10.95 15.12 -14.57
N LEU A 130 -11.67 16.20 -14.83
CA LEU A 130 -11.08 17.52 -15.03
C LEU A 130 -11.41 18.36 -13.79
N VAL A 131 -10.40 18.93 -13.16
CA VAL A 131 -10.57 19.87 -12.04
C VAL A 131 -9.91 21.18 -12.43
N GLY A 132 -10.71 22.24 -12.57
CA GLY A 132 -10.20 23.53 -13.06
C GLY A 132 -9.41 23.44 -14.38
N GLY A 133 -9.88 22.59 -15.31
CA GLY A 133 -9.24 22.37 -16.61
C GLY A 133 -8.00 21.46 -16.62
N LYS A 134 -7.59 20.91 -15.47
CA LYS A 134 -6.46 19.98 -15.34
C LYS A 134 -6.95 18.54 -15.18
N PRO A 135 -6.36 17.55 -15.88
CA PRO A 135 -6.76 16.16 -15.76
C PRO A 135 -6.26 15.54 -14.47
N ILE A 136 -7.12 14.75 -13.82
CA ILE A 136 -6.82 13.93 -12.65
C ILE A 136 -7.29 12.51 -12.91
N ILE A 137 -6.43 11.54 -12.64
CA ILE A 137 -6.70 10.11 -12.76
C ILE A 137 -6.99 9.57 -11.35
N SER A 138 -8.17 8.97 -11.19
CA SER A 138 -8.54 8.12 -10.05
C SER A 138 -8.23 6.66 -10.38
N PHE A 139 -8.13 5.78 -9.37
CA PHE A 139 -7.81 4.36 -9.59
C PHE A 139 -6.52 4.11 -10.39
N TRP A 140 -5.56 5.02 -10.30
CA TRP A 140 -4.23 4.79 -10.87
C TRP A 140 -3.52 3.67 -10.10
N GLY A 141 -2.75 2.84 -10.81
CA GLY A 141 -2.21 1.60 -10.28
C GLY A 141 -3.23 0.45 -10.20
N PHE A 142 -4.38 0.55 -10.87
CA PHE A 142 -5.36 -0.52 -10.99
C PHE A 142 -5.70 -0.83 -12.45
N VAL A 143 -6.10 -2.07 -12.70
CA VAL A 143 -6.77 -2.51 -13.94
C VAL A 143 -8.09 -3.20 -13.59
N ASN A 144 -9.01 -3.28 -14.54
CA ASN A 144 -10.23 -4.06 -14.37
C ASN A 144 -9.88 -5.55 -14.21
N ALA A 145 -10.45 -6.25 -13.24
CA ALA A 145 -10.10 -7.65 -12.94
C ALA A 145 -10.34 -8.61 -14.11
N GLN A 146 -11.21 -8.24 -15.05
CA GLN A 146 -11.54 -9.03 -16.25
C GLN A 146 -10.76 -8.60 -17.51
N HIS A 147 -9.95 -7.54 -17.43
CA HIS A 147 -9.21 -7.00 -18.58
C HIS A 147 -7.71 -7.08 -18.37
N GLN A 148 -6.98 -7.27 -19.48
CA GLN A 148 -5.52 -7.22 -19.46
C GLN A 148 -5.01 -5.79 -19.32
N VAL A 149 -3.80 -5.67 -18.78
CA VAL A 149 -3.03 -4.42 -18.73
C VAL A 149 -2.90 -3.85 -20.15
N ARG A 150 -3.20 -2.56 -20.33
CA ARG A 150 -3.07 -1.89 -21.63
C ARG A 150 -1.62 -1.59 -21.94
N LEU A 151 -1.24 -1.77 -23.21
CA LEU A 151 0.07 -1.34 -23.71
C LEU A 151 0.21 0.19 -23.63
N ASP A 152 -0.82 0.91 -24.08
CA ASP A 152 -0.95 2.35 -23.88
C ASP A 152 -2.16 2.66 -22.97
N PRO A 153 -1.93 3.10 -21.72
CA PRO A 153 -2.99 3.47 -20.79
C PRO A 153 -3.95 4.55 -21.31
N LEU A 154 -3.47 5.52 -22.09
CA LEU A 154 -4.27 6.66 -22.55
C LEU A 154 -5.11 6.33 -23.79
N ASP A 155 -4.90 5.17 -24.41
CA ASP A 155 -5.61 4.78 -25.63
C ASP A 155 -7.12 4.75 -25.45
N CYS A 156 -7.57 4.44 -24.23
CA CYS A 156 -8.99 4.48 -23.91
C CYS A 156 -9.59 5.88 -23.97
N LEU A 157 -8.82 6.97 -23.84
CA LEU A 157 -9.31 8.35 -23.86
C LEU A 157 -9.36 8.94 -25.27
N ARG A 158 -8.74 8.27 -26.26
CA ARG A 158 -8.70 8.76 -27.62
C ARG A 158 -10.08 8.61 -28.27
N PRO A 159 -10.55 9.62 -29.03
CA PRO A 159 -11.78 9.48 -29.79
C PRO A 159 -11.66 8.28 -30.73
N VAL A 160 -12.64 7.38 -30.69
CA VAL A 160 -12.77 6.36 -31.73
C VAL A 160 -13.12 7.12 -33.00
N ALA A 161 -12.16 7.21 -33.94
CA ALA A 161 -12.39 7.85 -35.22
C ALA A 161 -13.68 7.26 -35.83
N PRO A 162 -14.68 8.07 -36.18
CA PRO A 162 -15.85 7.57 -36.88
C PRO A 162 -15.36 6.83 -38.11
N LEU A 163 -15.71 5.55 -38.23
CA LEU A 163 -15.61 4.85 -39.51
C LEU A 163 -16.53 5.61 -40.46
N ILE A 164 -16.00 6.60 -41.17
CA ILE A 164 -16.70 7.26 -42.24
C ILE A 164 -17.08 6.11 -43.17
N PRO A 165 -18.37 5.78 -43.36
CA PRO A 165 -18.74 4.80 -44.36
C PRO A 165 -18.22 5.38 -45.67
N THR A 166 -17.26 4.69 -46.30
CA THR A 166 -16.80 5.01 -47.63
C THR A 166 -18.05 5.13 -48.48
N VAL A 167 -18.45 6.37 -48.77
CA VAL A 167 -19.54 6.68 -49.68
C VAL A 167 -19.06 6.12 -51.00
N THR A 168 -19.52 4.92 -51.32
CA THR A 168 -19.36 4.35 -52.64
C THR A 168 -20.17 5.27 -53.53
N THR A 169 -19.46 6.09 -54.31
CA THR A 169 -20.02 6.96 -55.33
C THR A 169 -20.95 6.11 -56.18
N THR A 170 -22.26 6.29 -56.01
CA THR A 170 -23.28 5.72 -56.88
C THR A 170 -23.11 6.34 -58.25
N ALA A 171 -22.38 5.68 -59.14
CA ALA A 171 -22.51 5.89 -60.56
C ALA A 171 -23.87 5.32 -60.99
N THR A 172 -24.78 6.21 -61.32
CA THR A 172 -26.04 5.91 -62.01
C THR A 172 -25.71 5.25 -63.36
N THR A 173 -25.92 3.94 -63.46
CA THR A 173 -26.14 3.28 -64.75
C THR A 173 -27.31 2.32 -64.60
N SER A 174 -28.30 2.58 -65.45
CA SER A 174 -29.57 1.91 -65.64
C SER A 174 -29.52 0.38 -65.68
N ALA A 175 -30.57 -0.22 -65.11
CA ALA A 175 -30.97 -1.62 -65.26
C ALA A 175 -31.01 -2.08 -66.73
N PRO A 176 -30.93 -3.41 -66.94
CA PRO A 176 -32.20 -4.08 -67.20
C PRO A 176 -32.40 -5.36 -66.38
N SER A 177 -33.68 -5.61 -66.11
CA SER A 177 -34.25 -6.75 -65.42
C SER A 177 -33.87 -8.10 -66.04
N ALA A 178 -33.52 -9.05 -65.18
CA ALA A 178 -33.80 -10.47 -65.41
C ALA A 178 -34.01 -11.17 -64.06
N THR A 179 -35.27 -11.51 -63.80
CA THR A 179 -35.73 -12.48 -62.81
C THR A 179 -35.03 -13.83 -63.02
N THR A 180 -34.57 -14.48 -61.96
CA THR A 180 -34.78 -15.92 -61.69
C THR A 180 -34.37 -16.27 -60.26
N ASP A 181 -35.22 -17.08 -59.66
CA ASP A 181 -35.25 -17.76 -58.37
C ASP A 181 -33.94 -18.32 -57.77
N ALA A 182 -34.09 -18.71 -56.50
CA ALA A 182 -33.28 -19.62 -55.68
C ALA A 182 -32.17 -18.92 -54.85
N SER A 183 -31.92 -19.22 -53.58
CA SER A 183 -32.48 -20.12 -52.59
C SER A 183 -31.65 -19.93 -51.30
N ILE A 184 -32.24 -20.25 -50.14
CA ILE A 184 -31.58 -20.72 -48.90
C ILE A 184 -30.77 -19.70 -48.05
N ASN A 185 -31.37 -19.38 -46.90
CA ASN A 185 -30.78 -19.26 -45.54
C ASN A 185 -29.30 -18.91 -45.38
N ALA A 186 -29.01 -17.72 -44.83
CA ALA A 186 -27.71 -17.39 -44.24
C ALA A 186 -27.75 -17.58 -42.70
N PRO A 187 -26.86 -18.39 -42.10
CA PRO A 187 -26.90 -18.70 -40.67
C PRO A 187 -26.15 -17.67 -39.81
N VAL A 188 -26.67 -17.54 -38.59
CA VAL A 188 -26.10 -16.87 -37.41
C VAL A 188 -24.61 -17.24 -37.21
N ARG A 189 -23.70 -16.26 -37.21
CA ARG A 189 -22.30 -16.45 -36.82
C ARG A 189 -22.19 -16.62 -35.30
N ARG A 190 -22.07 -17.87 -34.85
CA ARG A 190 -21.59 -18.23 -33.51
C ARG A 190 -20.06 -18.15 -33.43
N GLY A 191 -19.59 -17.93 -32.21
CA GLY A 191 -18.22 -17.55 -31.84
C GLY A 191 -17.10 -18.41 -32.43
N ALA A 192 -16.05 -17.69 -32.84
CA ALA A 192 -14.76 -18.24 -33.23
C ALA A 192 -14.04 -18.80 -31.99
N ARG A 193 -14.28 -20.08 -31.70
CA ARG A 193 -13.40 -20.88 -30.85
C ARG A 193 -12.12 -21.12 -31.65
N ARG A 194 -11.02 -20.47 -31.24
CA ARG A 194 -9.70 -20.64 -31.84
C ARG A 194 -9.31 -22.11 -31.74
N PHE A 195 -9.25 -22.79 -32.88
CA PHE A 195 -8.68 -24.12 -32.99
C PHE A 195 -7.17 -23.99 -32.81
N LEU A 196 -6.64 -24.58 -31.73
CA LEU A 196 -5.22 -24.91 -31.64
C LEU A 196 -4.91 -25.87 -32.81
N PRO A 197 -3.79 -25.67 -33.54
CA PRO A 197 -3.51 -26.45 -34.74
C PRO A 197 -3.34 -27.92 -34.36
N ALA A 198 -4.04 -28.82 -35.06
CA ALA A 198 -4.20 -30.23 -34.69
C ALA A 198 -2.87 -31.00 -34.45
N TRP A 199 -1.76 -30.55 -35.05
CA TRP A 199 -0.42 -31.11 -34.78
C TRP A 199 0.03 -30.95 -33.31
N LEU A 200 -0.38 -29.87 -32.63
CA LEU A 200 -0.02 -29.57 -31.25
C LEU A 200 -0.77 -30.46 -30.26
N CYS A 201 -2.01 -30.85 -30.60
CA CYS A 201 -2.81 -31.80 -29.81
C CYS A 201 -2.29 -33.23 -29.88
N TRP A 202 -1.51 -33.60 -30.91
CA TRP A 202 -0.83 -34.89 -30.99
C TRP A 202 0.57 -34.87 -30.35
N LEU A 203 1.20 -33.70 -30.25
CA LEU A 203 2.50 -33.54 -29.61
C LEU A 203 2.41 -33.68 -28.08
N LEU A 204 1.33 -33.20 -27.48
CA LEU A 204 1.09 -33.31 -26.03
C LEU A 204 1.00 -34.76 -25.52
N PRO A 205 0.18 -35.68 -26.10
CA PRO A 205 0.14 -37.07 -25.66
C PRO A 205 1.46 -37.81 -25.94
N LEU A 206 2.16 -37.49 -27.04
CA LEU A 206 3.48 -38.06 -27.32
C LEU A 206 4.51 -37.67 -26.25
N LEU A 207 4.51 -36.40 -25.84
CA LEU A 207 5.41 -35.88 -24.81
C LEU A 207 5.04 -36.42 -23.42
N LEU A 208 3.75 -36.58 -23.12
CA LEU A 208 3.27 -37.23 -21.89
C LEU A 208 3.69 -38.71 -21.84
N LEU A 209 3.59 -39.42 -22.97
CA LEU A 209 3.98 -40.83 -23.06
C LEU A 209 5.50 -41.01 -22.95
N LEU A 210 6.28 -40.11 -23.55
CA LEU A 210 7.74 -40.05 -23.37
C LEU A 210 8.11 -39.79 -21.91
N LEU A 211 7.45 -38.84 -21.25
CA LEU A 211 7.69 -38.52 -19.84
C LEU A 211 7.32 -39.70 -18.92
N LEU A 212 6.19 -40.37 -19.20
CA LEU A 212 5.77 -41.57 -18.47
C LEU A 212 6.77 -42.72 -18.69
N ALA A 213 7.26 -42.92 -19.91
CA ALA A 213 8.30 -43.90 -20.20
C ALA A 213 9.58 -43.57 -19.41
N LEU A 214 10.03 -42.31 -19.38
CA LEU A 214 11.20 -41.89 -18.60
C LEU A 214 11.00 -42.11 -17.08
N LEU A 215 9.80 -41.88 -16.56
CA LEU A 215 9.45 -42.16 -15.16
C LEU A 215 9.47 -43.66 -14.85
N LEU A 216 8.97 -44.50 -15.76
CA LEU A 216 9.01 -45.96 -15.62
C LEU A 216 10.44 -46.51 -15.73
N LEU A 217 11.27 -45.96 -16.64
CA LEU A 217 12.70 -46.31 -16.73
C LEU A 217 13.48 -45.85 -15.50
N ARG A 218 13.10 -44.74 -14.84
CA ARG A 218 13.65 -44.31 -13.54
C ARG A 218 13.32 -45.25 -12.39
N GLY A 219 12.28 -46.09 -12.53
CA GLY A 219 11.99 -47.17 -11.57
C GLY A 219 12.94 -48.37 -11.69
N CYS A 220 13.71 -48.49 -12.77
CA CYS A 220 14.57 -49.64 -13.06
C CYS A 220 16.08 -49.39 -12.87
N VAL A 221 16.50 -48.26 -12.27
CA VAL A 221 17.91 -47.99 -11.96
C VAL A 221 18.04 -47.44 -10.54
N PRO A 222 18.39 -48.27 -9.54
CA PRO A 222 18.78 -47.75 -8.24
C PRO A 222 20.20 -47.17 -8.33
N GLY A 223 20.32 -45.86 -8.07
CA GLY A 223 21.60 -45.20 -7.79
C GLY A 223 22.20 -44.37 -8.93
N ILE A 224 21.56 -43.25 -9.28
CA ILE A 224 22.26 -42.13 -9.93
C ILE A 224 22.16 -40.91 -9.02
N THR A 225 23.22 -40.68 -8.25
CA THR A 225 23.47 -39.42 -7.55
C THR A 225 23.89 -38.36 -8.58
N ILE A 226 23.07 -37.32 -8.75
CA ILE A 226 23.48 -36.13 -9.51
C ILE A 226 24.22 -35.22 -8.52
N PRO A 227 25.49 -34.84 -8.77
CA PRO A 227 26.19 -33.89 -7.92
C PRO A 227 25.64 -32.49 -8.20
N ILE A 228 24.75 -32.01 -7.32
CA ILE A 228 24.37 -30.60 -7.25
C ILE A 228 25.24 -29.97 -6.15
N PRO A 229 26.24 -29.12 -6.48
CA PRO A 229 27.02 -28.45 -5.46
C PRO A 229 26.13 -27.40 -4.78
N GLY A 230 25.90 -27.54 -3.47
CA GLY A 230 25.44 -26.42 -2.63
C GLY A 230 24.20 -26.61 -1.76
N PHE A 231 23.51 -27.76 -1.79
CA PHE A 231 22.34 -27.96 -0.93
C PHE A 231 22.51 -29.19 -0.03
N SER A 232 23.04 -28.97 1.19
CA SER A 232 22.99 -29.94 2.28
C SER A 232 21.78 -29.62 3.15
N MET A 233 20.65 -30.30 2.92
CA MET A 233 19.55 -30.31 3.87
C MET A 233 19.78 -31.44 4.87
N LYS A 234 20.26 -31.09 6.05
CA LYS A 234 20.33 -31.99 7.20
C LYS A 234 18.92 -32.08 7.80
N GLY A 235 18.31 -33.26 7.70
CA GLY A 235 17.00 -33.54 8.30
C GLY A 235 17.07 -33.47 9.84
N PRO A 236 15.94 -33.15 10.51
CA PRO A 236 15.90 -33.00 11.96
C PRO A 236 15.91 -34.38 12.66
N GLU A 237 16.92 -34.61 13.48
CA GLU A 237 17.02 -35.77 14.37
C GLU A 237 16.35 -35.42 15.72
N LEU A 238 15.37 -36.24 16.12
CA LEU A 238 14.64 -36.12 17.38
C LEU A 238 15.58 -36.41 18.57
N PRO A 239 15.48 -35.68 19.70
CA PRO A 239 16.36 -35.91 20.85
C PRO A 239 15.92 -37.15 21.64
N ALA A 240 16.79 -38.15 21.73
CA ALA A 240 16.64 -39.28 22.64
C ALA A 240 17.01 -38.85 24.07
N ILE A 241 16.05 -38.97 24.98
CA ILE A 241 16.20 -38.88 26.42
C ILE A 241 17.12 -40.02 26.88
N ASN A 242 18.26 -39.71 27.50
CA ASN A 242 19.07 -40.70 28.21
C ASN A 242 19.34 -40.23 29.64
N LEU A 243 18.93 -41.10 30.57
CA LEU A 243 19.07 -40.97 32.01
C LEU A 243 20.55 -41.08 32.41
N ASN A 244 21.03 -40.12 33.20
CA ASN A 244 22.31 -40.18 33.88
C ASN A 244 22.25 -41.18 35.04
N THR A 245 23.15 -42.16 35.05
CA THR A 245 23.61 -42.86 36.27
C THR A 245 25.15 -43.02 36.15
N PRO A 246 25.93 -42.81 37.23
CA PRO A 246 27.36 -42.51 37.14
C PRO A 246 28.27 -43.71 37.43
N GLU A 247 29.43 -43.79 36.78
CA GLU A 247 30.57 -44.59 37.28
C GLU A 247 31.93 -44.04 36.77
N LEU A 248 32.87 -43.85 37.70
CA LEU A 248 34.30 -43.50 37.53
C LEU A 248 35.14 -44.80 37.66
N PRO A 249 36.49 -44.78 37.55
CA PRO A 249 37.37 -44.40 36.44
C PRO A 249 38.40 -45.52 36.16
N LEU A 250 39.16 -45.48 35.04
CA LEU A 250 40.52 -46.06 35.04
C LEU A 250 41.45 -45.46 34.00
N VAL A 251 42.66 -45.21 34.50
CA VAL A 251 43.81 -44.50 33.94
C VAL A 251 44.62 -45.42 33.02
N SER A 252 45.25 -44.87 31.99
CA SER A 252 46.56 -45.35 31.53
C SER A 252 47.38 -44.20 30.95
N SER A 253 48.32 -43.78 31.79
CA SER A 253 49.45 -42.90 31.56
C SER A 253 50.63 -43.69 30.97
N VAL A 254 51.33 -43.15 29.98
CA VAL A 254 52.80 -43.31 29.84
C VAL A 254 53.40 -42.00 29.33
N THR A 255 54.35 -41.51 30.12
CA THR A 255 55.24 -40.36 29.98
C THR A 255 56.58 -40.75 29.35
N GLU A 256 57.21 -39.86 28.57
CA GLU A 256 58.49 -39.19 28.87
C GLU A 256 59.18 -38.62 27.61
N GLY A 257 59.71 -37.39 27.75
CA GLY A 257 60.60 -36.76 26.78
C GLY A 257 60.57 -35.21 26.75
N THR A 258 61.09 -34.55 27.80
CA THR A 258 62.12 -33.46 27.80
C THR A 258 62.07 -32.42 26.65
N SER A 259 62.08 -31.07 26.80
CA SER A 259 62.35 -30.13 27.91
C SER A 259 62.20 -28.66 27.40
N LEU A 260 61.81 -27.73 28.30
CA LEU A 260 62.21 -26.30 28.46
C LEU A 260 61.99 -25.31 27.28
N ALA A 261 61.57 -24.05 27.43
CA ALA A 261 61.30 -23.17 28.57
C ALA A 261 60.71 -21.82 28.06
N VAL A 262 59.84 -21.20 28.88
CA VAL A 262 59.76 -19.74 29.18
C VAL A 262 59.28 -18.81 28.02
N THR A 263 58.28 -17.92 28.14
CA THR A 263 58.04 -16.91 29.20
C THR A 263 56.56 -16.48 29.26
N GLU A 264 56.10 -16.28 30.51
CA GLU A 264 55.11 -15.38 31.13
C GLU A 264 54.03 -14.66 30.28
N SER A 265 52.73 -14.74 30.61
CA SER A 265 52.01 -14.11 31.75
C SER A 265 52.08 -12.55 31.71
N SER A 266 51.03 -11.73 31.82
CA SER A 266 49.89 -11.85 32.72
C SER A 266 48.99 -10.58 32.71
N VAL A 267 47.75 -10.75 33.20
CA VAL A 267 46.80 -9.87 33.93
C VAL A 267 46.22 -8.52 33.42
N SER A 268 44.88 -8.44 33.64
CA SER A 268 44.12 -7.42 34.38
C SER A 268 43.50 -6.17 33.72
N SER A 269 42.17 -6.18 33.71
CA SER A 269 41.24 -5.33 34.51
C SER A 269 41.18 -3.80 34.36
N VAL A 270 39.93 -3.34 34.19
CA VAL A 270 39.21 -2.28 34.96
C VAL A 270 39.23 -0.82 34.47
N SER A 271 37.99 -0.30 34.35
CA SER A 271 37.44 1.04 34.60
C SER A 271 38.11 2.34 34.13
N GLY A 272 37.23 3.30 33.78
CA GLY A 272 37.40 4.67 34.27
C GLY A 272 37.10 5.78 33.27
N SER A 273 35.98 6.46 33.50
CA SER A 273 35.63 7.80 32.99
C SER A 273 36.69 8.86 33.38
N ILE A 274 36.75 10.01 32.68
CA ILE A 274 36.74 11.39 33.23
C ILE A 274 36.93 12.44 32.11
N SER A 275 36.25 13.56 32.34
CA SER A 275 35.98 14.78 31.57
C SER A 275 37.13 15.79 31.34
N THR A 276 36.87 16.73 30.41
CA THR A 276 37.31 18.17 30.37
C THR A 276 38.82 18.48 30.27
N ALA A 277 39.35 19.51 29.60
CA ALA A 277 38.84 20.81 29.15
C ALA A 277 39.88 21.54 28.24
N ILE A 278 39.43 22.60 27.55
CA ILE A 278 40.13 23.90 27.30
C ILE A 278 41.37 23.94 26.38
N SER A 279 41.25 24.63 25.23
CA SER A 279 41.97 25.91 24.99
C SER A 279 41.59 26.57 23.66
N ALA A 280 41.35 27.88 23.76
CA ALA A 280 41.17 28.87 22.70
C ALA A 280 42.53 29.42 22.22
N ASN A 281 42.60 30.06 21.04
CA ASN A 281 42.79 31.52 20.93
C ASN A 281 42.68 32.05 19.48
N ALA A 282 42.41 33.36 19.38
CA ALA A 282 42.13 34.18 18.20
C ALA A 282 43.30 35.07 17.72
N GLY A 283 43.12 35.74 16.58
CA GLY A 283 43.83 36.97 16.11
C GLY A 283 43.70 37.14 14.57
N SER A 284 42.88 38.03 13.99
CA SER A 284 42.93 39.50 13.78
C SER A 284 43.91 40.04 12.71
N GLU A 285 43.37 40.64 11.63
CA GLU A 285 43.80 41.85 10.88
C GLU A 285 42.77 42.10 9.74
N LYS A 286 41.87 43.10 9.76
CA LYS A 286 41.93 44.59 9.64
C LYS A 286 42.10 45.12 8.20
N SER A 287 41.02 45.63 7.59
CA SER A 287 40.99 46.87 6.77
C SER A 287 39.55 47.26 6.38
N ASP A 288 39.28 48.57 6.42
CA ASP A 288 38.02 49.29 6.17
C ASP A 288 38.43 50.65 5.50
N PRO A 289 37.54 51.58 5.05
CA PRO A 289 36.64 51.66 3.88
C PRO A 289 37.02 52.87 2.94
N PRO A 290 36.16 53.48 2.06
CA PRO A 290 35.11 54.45 2.51
C PRO A 290 33.83 54.66 1.63
N LEU A 291 32.76 55.04 2.34
CA LEU A 291 31.64 56.01 2.14
C LEU A 291 31.13 56.50 0.75
N LEU A 292 29.79 56.54 0.64
CA LEU A 292 28.91 57.73 0.39
C LEU A 292 27.43 57.30 0.63
N GLY A 293 26.75 57.72 1.72
CA GLY A 293 25.84 58.88 1.79
C GLY A 293 24.49 58.59 1.05
N THR A 294 23.27 58.71 1.58
CA THR A 294 22.70 59.78 2.43
C THR A 294 21.20 59.50 2.70
N SER A 295 20.78 59.74 3.96
CA SER A 295 19.48 60.16 4.54
C SER A 295 18.11 59.52 4.21
N LEU A 296 17.41 59.22 5.31
CA LEU A 296 15.96 59.22 5.57
C LEU A 296 15.22 60.48 5.04
N PRO A 297 13.89 60.46 4.82
CA PRO A 297 13.00 60.68 5.97
C PRO A 297 11.68 59.87 6.02
N GLU A 298 11.23 59.78 7.26
CA GLU A 298 9.95 59.42 7.83
C GLU A 298 8.81 60.36 7.36
N VAL A 299 7.64 59.80 7.04
CA VAL A 299 6.35 60.52 7.05
C VAL A 299 5.29 59.66 7.76
N THR A 300 4.61 60.35 8.65
CA THR A 300 3.71 59.92 9.71
C THR A 300 2.23 60.14 9.33
N SER A 301 1.35 59.32 9.92
CA SER A 301 -0.10 59.55 10.22
C SER A 301 -1.19 59.35 9.13
N PRO A 302 -2.48 59.19 9.50
CA PRO A 302 -3.09 58.32 10.53
C PRO A 302 -4.45 57.65 10.11
N ILE A 303 -5.02 56.87 11.04
CA ILE A 303 -6.27 56.06 11.07
C ILE A 303 -7.57 56.90 10.89
N PRO A 304 -8.72 56.32 10.48
CA PRO A 304 -9.78 56.03 11.47
C PRO A 304 -10.47 54.66 11.32
N ALA A 305 -10.76 54.05 12.48
CA ALA A 305 -11.65 52.91 12.68
C ALA A 305 -13.14 53.33 12.51
N PRO A 306 -14.07 52.36 12.62
CA PRO A 306 -15.09 52.56 13.65
C PRO A 306 -15.34 51.34 14.54
N THR A 307 -15.83 51.66 15.72
CA THR A 307 -16.02 50.86 16.93
C THR A 307 -17.53 50.80 17.25
N ILE A 308 -18.04 49.58 17.51
CA ILE A 308 -19.11 49.16 18.44
C ILE A 308 -20.58 49.61 18.22
N ALA A 309 -21.48 48.62 18.16
CA ALA A 309 -22.67 48.52 19.03
C ALA A 309 -23.16 47.05 19.19
N PRO A 310 -23.82 46.64 20.31
CA PRO A 310 -23.95 45.24 20.75
C PRO A 310 -25.40 44.66 20.79
N ALA A 311 -25.48 43.31 20.74
CA ALA A 311 -26.54 42.38 21.25
C ALA A 311 -27.99 42.48 20.68
N PRO A 312 -28.85 41.41 20.69
CA PRO A 312 -28.85 40.25 21.60
C PRO A 312 -29.09 38.84 20.99
N SER A 313 -28.86 37.83 21.83
CA SER A 313 -29.18 36.41 21.67
C SER A 313 -30.69 36.13 21.75
N LEU A 314 -31.18 35.14 21.00
CA LEU A 314 -32.38 34.29 21.23
C LEU A 314 -32.27 33.08 20.28
N SER A 315 -31.83 31.91 20.77
CA SER A 315 -32.67 30.75 21.09
C SER A 315 -33.55 30.19 19.95
N THR A 316 -33.08 29.06 19.41
CA THR A 316 -33.78 27.76 19.25
C THR A 316 -35.13 27.71 18.52
N ALA A 317 -35.19 27.04 17.37
CA ALA A 317 -35.69 25.64 17.22
C ALA A 317 -36.26 25.32 15.82
N SER A 318 -35.92 24.11 15.34
CA SER A 318 -36.63 23.24 14.39
C SER A 318 -36.79 23.68 12.93
N GLU A 319 -36.58 22.85 11.89
CA GLU A 319 -36.51 21.38 11.86
C GLU A 319 -35.91 20.87 10.53
N ALA A 320 -35.11 19.81 10.66
CA ALA A 320 -35.00 18.65 9.77
C ALA A 320 -34.71 18.83 8.26
N ILE A 321 -33.45 18.61 7.89
CA ILE A 321 -33.12 17.60 6.88
C ILE A 321 -31.97 16.73 7.41
N ASN A 322 -32.32 15.46 7.65
CA ASN A 322 -31.41 14.37 8.00
C ASN A 322 -30.25 14.24 7.01
N SER A 323 -29.04 14.29 7.54
CA SER A 323 -27.89 13.54 7.02
C SER A 323 -26.93 13.36 8.19
N ALA A 324 -27.09 12.25 8.90
CA ALA A 324 -26.13 11.77 9.88
C ALA A 324 -24.78 11.55 9.18
N SER A 325 -23.89 12.54 9.28
CA SER A 325 -22.46 12.29 9.13
C SER A 325 -21.98 11.76 10.47
N GLU A 326 -21.92 10.43 10.60
CA GLU A 326 -21.31 9.75 11.74
C GLU A 326 -19.84 10.19 11.85
N THR A 327 -19.54 11.12 12.76
CA THR A 327 -18.16 11.50 13.10
C THR A 327 -17.50 10.37 13.88
N ARG A 328 -16.87 9.44 13.16
CA ARG A 328 -15.99 8.41 13.73
C ARG A 328 -14.76 9.08 14.33
N THR A 329 -14.57 8.95 15.65
CA THR A 329 -13.50 9.64 16.37
C THR A 329 -12.24 8.75 16.42
N PRO A 330 -11.05 9.24 16.03
CA PRO A 330 -9.82 8.45 16.13
C PRO A 330 -9.48 8.17 17.59
N LEU A 331 -8.85 7.03 17.87
CA LEU A 331 -8.39 6.68 19.21
C LEU A 331 -7.44 7.76 19.73
N SER A 332 -7.77 8.33 20.89
CA SER A 332 -6.89 9.25 21.61
C SER A 332 -6.38 8.56 22.87
N LEU A 333 -5.10 8.77 23.20
CA LEU A 333 -4.45 8.23 24.39
C LEU A 333 -4.23 9.36 25.40
N PRO A 334 -5.09 9.52 26.42
CA PRO A 334 -4.93 10.55 27.43
C PRO A 334 -3.67 10.28 28.28
N PRO A 335 -2.75 11.24 28.43
CA PRO A 335 -1.53 11.06 29.23
C PRO A 335 -1.81 10.63 30.67
N GLU A 336 -2.90 11.14 31.28
CA GLU A 336 -3.31 10.80 32.64
C GLU A 336 -3.73 9.34 32.75
N ALA A 337 -4.44 8.82 31.74
CA ALA A 337 -4.89 7.43 31.72
C ALA A 337 -3.71 6.46 31.55
N LEU A 338 -2.74 6.81 30.70
CA LEU A 338 -1.52 6.01 30.52
C LEU A 338 -0.64 6.00 31.77
N ALA A 339 -0.53 7.12 32.47
CA ALA A 339 0.23 7.22 33.72
C ALA A 339 -0.42 6.43 34.85
N GLN A 340 -1.76 6.38 34.88
CA GLN A 340 -2.54 5.68 35.91
C GLN A 340 -2.79 4.20 35.60
N GLY A 341 -2.36 3.70 34.45
CA GLY A 341 -2.67 2.32 34.04
C GLY A 341 -4.16 2.08 33.73
N SER A 342 -4.92 3.14 33.43
CA SER A 342 -6.35 3.06 33.15
C SER A 342 -6.61 2.69 31.69
N THR A 343 -7.62 1.84 31.47
CA THR A 343 -8.12 1.44 30.14
C THR A 343 -9.52 1.99 29.86
N ALA A 344 -10.05 2.85 30.74
CA ALA A 344 -11.43 3.33 30.65
C ALA A 344 -11.74 4.08 29.34
N PHE A 345 -10.74 4.74 28.75
CA PHE A 345 -10.88 5.43 27.47
C PHE A 345 -11.09 4.49 26.27
N LEU A 346 -10.83 3.18 26.43
CA LEU A 346 -11.10 2.15 25.43
C LEU A 346 -12.48 1.50 25.58
N ASN A 347 -13.28 1.90 26.56
CA ASN A 347 -14.60 1.30 26.72
C ASN A 347 -15.48 1.64 25.51
N GLY A 348 -15.94 0.62 24.78
CA GLY A 348 -16.82 0.77 23.62
C GLY A 348 -16.49 -0.16 22.46
N LEU A 349 -17.09 0.16 21.31
CA LEU A 349 -16.86 -0.50 20.05
C LEU A 349 -15.79 0.27 19.26
N TRP A 350 -14.79 -0.46 18.79
CA TRP A 350 -13.69 0.07 18.02
C TRP A 350 -13.51 -0.70 16.74
N HIS A 351 -13.19 0.00 15.66
CA HIS A 351 -12.79 -0.60 14.40
C HIS A 351 -11.32 -0.29 14.14
N ALA A 352 -10.55 -1.32 13.82
CA ALA A 352 -9.17 -1.23 13.40
C ALA A 352 -9.07 -1.65 11.93
N GLY A 353 -8.70 -0.71 11.05
CA GLY A 353 -9.09 -0.81 9.64
C GLY A 353 -8.16 -0.26 8.55
N ALA A 354 -6.92 0.12 8.87
CA ALA A 354 -5.95 0.52 7.85
C ALA A 354 -4.64 -0.22 8.06
N GLY A 355 -4.06 -0.78 7.00
CA GLY A 355 -2.73 -1.41 7.04
C GLY A 355 -2.66 -2.83 7.62
N ILE A 356 -3.76 -3.41 8.08
CA ILE A 356 -3.80 -4.82 8.51
C ILE A 356 -3.92 -5.70 7.28
N GLN A 357 -3.00 -6.64 7.12
CA GLN A 357 -3.07 -7.68 6.09
C GLN A 357 -3.19 -9.05 6.76
N ASP A 358 -3.98 -9.91 6.14
CA ASP A 358 -4.05 -11.32 6.51
C ASP A 358 -2.73 -12.01 6.17
N GLN A 359 -2.07 -12.60 7.16
CA GLN A 359 -0.72 -13.17 7.01
C GLN A 359 -0.65 -14.26 5.92
N ARG A 360 -1.74 -14.98 5.68
CA ARG A 360 -1.80 -16.09 4.72
C ARG A 360 -2.12 -15.62 3.30
N THR A 361 -2.95 -14.60 3.16
CA THR A 361 -3.53 -14.18 1.87
C THR A 361 -3.06 -12.82 1.38
N GLY A 362 -2.42 -12.01 2.24
CA GLY A 362 -1.99 -10.64 1.94
C GLY A 362 -3.14 -9.67 1.69
N LYS A 363 -4.39 -10.09 1.90
CA LYS A 363 -5.58 -9.25 1.70
C LYS A 363 -5.75 -8.29 2.87
N PRO A 364 -6.26 -7.07 2.63
CA PRO A 364 -6.66 -6.16 3.70
C PRO A 364 -7.63 -6.84 4.67
N LEU A 365 -7.40 -6.61 5.96
CA LEU A 365 -8.18 -7.18 7.05
C LEU A 365 -8.75 -6.07 7.93
N SER A 366 -9.96 -6.26 8.43
CA SER A 366 -10.61 -5.34 9.37
C SER A 366 -10.96 -6.10 10.64
N LEU A 367 -10.66 -5.49 11.79
CA LEU A 367 -10.92 -6.05 13.11
C LEU A 367 -11.87 -5.13 13.87
N SER A 368 -12.91 -5.72 14.46
CA SER A 368 -13.85 -5.03 15.33
C SER A 368 -13.60 -5.47 16.76
N TYR A 369 -13.42 -4.51 17.67
CA TYR A 369 -13.17 -4.76 19.08
C TYR A 369 -14.34 -4.25 19.90
N GLN A 370 -14.76 -5.05 20.88
CA GLN A 370 -15.66 -4.60 21.94
C GLN A 370 -14.89 -4.72 23.26
N ILE A 371 -14.50 -3.58 23.84
CA ILE A 371 -13.67 -3.53 25.04
C ILE A 371 -14.45 -2.89 26.18
N LYS A 372 -14.34 -3.48 27.38
CA LYS A 372 -14.90 -2.95 28.62
C LYS A 372 -13.99 -3.31 29.80
N GLY A 373 -13.45 -2.31 30.47
CA GLY A 373 -12.62 -2.51 31.67
C GLY A 373 -11.30 -3.24 31.40
N GLY A 374 -10.75 -3.12 30.18
CA GLY A 374 -9.52 -3.79 29.77
C GLY A 374 -9.70 -5.21 29.25
N GLU A 375 -10.88 -5.82 29.36
CA GLU A 375 -11.21 -7.09 28.70
C GLU A 375 -12.08 -6.83 27.48
N GLY A 376 -11.99 -7.68 26.47
CA GLY A 376 -12.81 -7.52 25.28
C GLY A 376 -12.85 -8.73 24.38
N GLU A 377 -13.62 -8.59 23.30
CA GLU A 377 -13.68 -9.54 22.20
C GLU A 377 -13.21 -8.85 20.91
N VAL A 378 -12.41 -9.54 20.12
CA VAL A 378 -12.07 -9.16 18.75
C VAL A 378 -12.84 -10.05 17.78
N GLN A 379 -13.43 -9.44 16.77
CA GLN A 379 -14.12 -10.12 15.68
C GLN A 379 -13.53 -9.70 14.33
N MET A 380 -13.43 -10.69 13.45
CA MET A 380 -12.99 -10.57 12.06
C MET A 380 -14.00 -11.24 11.15
N VAL A 381 -14.21 -10.68 9.96
CA VAL A 381 -14.90 -11.37 8.86
C VAL A 381 -13.96 -11.49 7.66
N ARG A 382 -13.71 -12.72 7.22
CA ARG A 382 -12.89 -13.01 6.04
C ARG A 382 -13.71 -12.78 4.76
N GLY A 383 -13.02 -12.65 3.62
CA GLY A 383 -13.68 -12.42 2.32
C GLY A 383 -14.60 -13.55 1.83
N ASP A 384 -14.50 -14.75 2.42
CA ASP A 384 -15.39 -15.90 2.19
C ASP A 384 -16.63 -15.90 3.11
N GLY A 385 -16.79 -14.87 3.96
CA GLY A 385 -17.91 -14.74 4.90
C GLY A 385 -17.71 -15.47 6.23
N VAL A 386 -16.59 -16.16 6.43
CA VAL A 386 -16.28 -16.81 7.70
C VAL A 386 -15.93 -15.77 8.75
N SER A 387 -16.60 -15.83 9.91
CA SER A 387 -16.33 -14.95 11.04
C SER A 387 -15.44 -15.66 12.04
N CYS A 388 -14.39 -14.98 12.51
CA CYS A 388 -13.51 -15.47 13.57
C CYS A 388 -13.60 -14.55 14.79
N LYS A 389 -13.65 -15.12 16.00
CA LYS A 389 -13.80 -14.41 17.27
C LYS A 389 -12.77 -14.87 18.29
N GLY A 390 -12.18 -13.93 19.02
CA GLY A 390 -11.20 -14.22 20.07
C GLY A 390 -11.30 -13.26 21.25
N ALA A 391 -10.93 -13.72 22.44
CA ALA A 391 -10.85 -12.86 23.61
C ALA A 391 -9.55 -12.04 23.59
N VAL A 392 -9.63 -10.79 24.05
CA VAL A 392 -8.48 -9.87 24.14
C VAL A 392 -8.40 -9.20 25.50
N ASN A 393 -7.17 -8.80 25.86
CA ASN A 393 -6.92 -7.99 27.04
C ASN A 393 -6.10 -6.75 26.66
N ALA A 394 -6.66 -5.58 26.95
CA ALA A 394 -6.04 -4.30 26.83
C ALA A 394 -5.42 -3.89 28.18
N GLN A 395 -4.16 -3.45 28.14
CA GLN A 395 -3.44 -2.96 29.30
C GLN A 395 -2.59 -1.74 28.93
N THR A 396 -2.45 -0.79 29.85
CA THR A 396 -1.55 0.34 29.70
C THR A 396 -0.35 0.16 30.62
N ARG A 397 0.86 0.10 30.03
CA ARG A 397 2.13 -0.04 30.77
C ARG A 397 3.19 0.83 30.12
N SER A 398 4.04 1.46 30.94
CA SER A 398 5.18 2.26 30.47
C SER A 398 4.83 3.35 29.45
N GLY A 399 3.66 3.99 29.59
CA GLY A 399 3.22 5.05 28.66
C GLY A 399 2.72 4.54 27.30
N GLN A 400 2.48 3.24 27.17
CA GLN A 400 1.99 2.60 25.96
C GLN A 400 0.73 1.78 26.26
N LEU A 401 -0.16 1.69 25.28
CA LEU A 401 -1.30 0.78 25.28
C LEU A 401 -0.94 -0.50 24.51
N THR A 402 -1.23 -1.65 25.09
CA THR A 402 -1.10 -2.96 24.44
C THR A 402 -2.43 -3.70 24.49
N ILE A 403 -2.88 -4.25 23.36
CA ILE A 403 -4.04 -5.15 23.26
C ILE A 403 -3.52 -6.52 22.83
N ASN A 404 -3.55 -7.47 23.76
CA ASN A 404 -3.07 -8.83 23.59
C ASN A 404 -4.23 -9.80 23.33
N ASN A 405 -3.96 -10.85 22.55
CA ASN A 405 -4.93 -11.92 22.30
C ASN A 405 -4.80 -13.01 23.38
N GLN A 406 -5.92 -13.46 23.92
CA GLN A 406 -6.02 -14.53 24.92
C GLN A 406 -6.10 -15.91 24.24
N GLY A 407 -5.23 -16.15 23.25
CA GLY A 407 -5.22 -17.36 22.42
C GLY A 407 -5.63 -17.13 20.97
N GLU A 408 -5.85 -18.23 20.25
CA GLU A 408 -6.29 -18.21 18.86
C GLU A 408 -7.80 -17.96 18.76
N ALA A 409 -8.20 -17.16 17.78
CA ALA A 409 -9.61 -16.89 17.49
C ALA A 409 -10.27 -18.11 16.84
N GLN A 410 -11.49 -18.43 17.27
CA GLN A 410 -12.28 -19.53 16.73
C GLN A 410 -13.14 -19.03 15.56
N CYS A 411 -13.10 -19.73 14.44
CA CYS A 411 -13.83 -19.38 13.23
C CYS A 411 -15.10 -20.23 13.05
N THR A 412 -16.10 -19.69 12.37
CA THR A 412 -17.39 -20.38 12.13
C THR A 412 -17.29 -21.63 11.25
N ASP A 413 -16.18 -21.81 10.53
CA ASP A 413 -15.88 -23.00 9.71
C ASP A 413 -15.11 -24.09 10.50
N GLY A 414 -14.91 -23.88 11.81
CA GLY A 414 -14.13 -24.78 12.67
C GLY A 414 -12.61 -24.61 12.57
N SER A 415 -12.13 -23.67 11.74
CA SER A 415 -10.71 -23.28 11.72
C SER A 415 -10.37 -22.33 12.86
N VAL A 416 -9.06 -22.13 13.10
CA VAL A 416 -8.54 -21.15 14.06
C VAL A 416 -7.75 -20.06 13.34
N TYR A 417 -7.70 -18.87 13.93
CA TYR A 417 -6.99 -17.72 13.39
C TYR A 417 -6.16 -17.00 14.45
N GLN A 418 -4.90 -16.68 14.13
CA GLN A 418 -4.05 -15.90 15.00
C GLN A 418 -4.27 -14.40 14.75
N MET A 419 -4.88 -13.72 15.72
CA MET A 419 -5.06 -12.27 15.68
C MET A 419 -3.72 -11.55 15.97
N PRO A 420 -3.50 -10.33 15.43
CA PRO A 420 -2.31 -9.56 15.74
C PRO A 420 -2.40 -8.92 17.12
N GLU A 421 -1.25 -8.73 17.77
CA GLU A 421 -1.13 -7.87 18.96
C GLU A 421 -1.11 -6.41 18.50
N ILE A 422 -1.84 -5.53 19.20
CA ILE A 422 -1.85 -4.09 18.92
C ILE A 422 -1.07 -3.34 19.98
N ILE A 423 -0.19 -2.45 19.53
CA ILE A 423 0.67 -1.63 20.36
C ILE A 423 0.48 -0.17 19.95
N CYS A 424 0.03 0.70 20.84
CA CYS A 424 -0.24 2.11 20.55
C CYS A 424 0.58 3.07 21.43
N MET A 425 1.22 4.04 20.79
CA MET A 425 1.96 5.13 21.44
C MET A 425 1.25 6.49 21.26
N PRO A 426 1.43 7.46 22.18
CA PRO A 426 0.92 8.81 21.99
C PRO A 426 1.55 9.48 20.77
N GLY A 427 0.73 9.88 19.81
CA GLY A 427 1.12 10.66 18.64
C GLY A 427 0.75 12.15 18.76
N ALA A 428 0.73 12.84 17.62
CA ALA A 428 0.40 14.26 17.58
C ALA A 428 -1.02 14.53 18.12
N LYS A 429 -1.16 15.55 18.99
CA LYS A 429 -2.44 15.89 19.66
C LYS A 429 -3.07 14.72 20.43
N ASN A 430 -2.24 13.83 21.00
CA ASN A 430 -2.68 12.61 21.71
C ASN A 430 -3.47 11.62 20.85
N ILE A 431 -3.42 11.72 19.51
CA ILE A 431 -3.97 10.69 18.63
C ILE A 431 -3.04 9.47 18.69
N ALA A 432 -3.60 8.27 18.84
CA ALA A 432 -2.84 7.05 18.95
C ALA A 432 -2.08 6.72 17.65
N ASP A 433 -0.77 6.53 17.72
CA ASP A 433 0.03 5.88 16.69
C ASP A 433 0.11 4.38 17.02
N CYS A 434 -0.74 3.59 16.36
CA CYS A 434 -0.90 2.16 16.61
C CYS A 434 -0.15 1.33 15.57
N LYS A 435 0.46 0.24 16.04
CA LYS A 435 1.10 -0.78 15.22
C LYS A 435 0.57 -2.15 15.59
N GLY A 436 0.31 -2.97 14.58
CA GLY A 436 0.01 -4.39 14.75
C GLY A 436 1.25 -5.24 14.52
N ARG A 437 1.30 -6.41 15.16
CA ARG A 437 2.29 -7.44 14.87
C ARG A 437 1.73 -8.85 15.05
N TYR A 438 2.17 -9.78 14.21
CA TYR A 438 1.92 -11.22 14.39
C TYR A 438 3.11 -11.94 15.03
N ASP A 439 4.32 -11.37 14.87
CA ASP A 439 5.57 -11.86 15.44
C ASP A 439 6.42 -10.68 15.97
N ALA A 440 7.58 -10.96 16.57
CA ALA A 440 8.41 -9.93 17.18
C ALA A 440 9.08 -8.97 16.17
N ASN A 441 9.19 -9.35 14.90
CA ASN A 441 9.99 -8.68 13.88
C ASN A 441 9.16 -7.92 12.85
N THR A 442 7.86 -8.19 12.74
CA THR A 442 6.96 -7.57 11.76
C THR A 442 5.97 -6.61 12.41
N LEU A 443 6.16 -5.31 12.18
CA LEU A 443 5.25 -4.25 12.63
C LEU A 443 4.59 -3.58 11.43
N PHE A 444 3.27 -3.42 11.47
CA PHE A 444 2.51 -2.70 10.44
C PHE A 444 1.65 -1.61 11.07
N PRO A 445 1.52 -0.43 10.43
CA PRO A 445 0.72 0.66 10.95
C PRO A 445 -0.77 0.27 10.99
N ILE A 446 -1.47 0.67 12.05
CA ILE A 446 -2.91 0.47 12.25
C ILE A 446 -3.54 1.80 12.65
N SER A 447 -4.73 2.09 12.11
CA SER A 447 -5.63 3.11 12.68
C SER A 447 -6.78 2.46 13.43
N MET A 448 -7.07 2.97 14.64
CA MET A 448 -8.25 2.59 15.42
C MET A 448 -9.22 3.76 15.55
N LYS A 449 -10.51 3.52 15.32
CA LYS A 449 -11.57 4.53 15.41
C LYS A 449 -12.74 4.01 16.23
N GLN A 450 -13.34 4.88 17.03
CA GLN A 450 -14.53 4.53 17.81
C GLN A 450 -15.76 4.52 16.91
N GLU A 451 -16.58 3.48 17.02
CA GLU A 451 -17.88 3.44 16.37
C GLU A 451 -18.83 4.37 17.12
N ALA A 452 -19.64 5.15 16.39
CA ALA A 452 -20.61 6.03 17.03
C ALA A 452 -21.59 5.17 17.85
N SER A 453 -21.74 5.45 19.15
CA SER A 453 -22.85 4.89 19.91
C SER A 453 -24.14 5.47 19.33
N ASN A 454 -24.93 4.60 18.70
CA ASN A 454 -26.24 4.92 18.16
C ASN A 454 -27.23 5.32 19.25
#